data_AF-A0A661K935-F1
#
_entry.id   AF-A0A661K935-F1
#
_cell.length_a   1.000
_cell.length_b   1.000
_cell.length_c   1.000
_cell.angle_alpha   90.00
_cell.angle_beta   90.00
_cell.angle_gamma   90.00
#
_symmetry.space_group_name_H-M   'P 1'
#
loop_
_entity.id
_entity.type
_entity.pdbx_description
1 polymer ?
#
loop_
_entity_poly.entity_id
_entity_poly.type
_entity_poly.pdbx_seq_one_letter_code
_entity_poly.pdbx_strand_id
1 'polypeptide(L)'
;MSNLFILSLILASFLIHIFSLFPMQVALAAEGPLVLRRPSPSEFDPRAKETVLIEYYLSKDVKVLTIQVRDFKGAVIREEITEDVRAGPGQWQWDGRDDRGQLVQQGQYQVFITAELPDGRTISDSALVRVVKRPPRPLAPPPLPPPTRPYRIEGETSGFFRRDMDEGENTYEGRFGLHTVYDRRPIKADFNLYLIQREMEETNWDNCYASFSYERKEVKFLAVFRKSLGAFNDPFRLFDDVRTERFKSGARIDLNIGGVALSGLGFGAEGDTNCEEKGYAARVEVPLWGKLSFGSSLVGRFYKASGFEEEVRSVVAGVDGVLNIGRGFTLAAEWAISDDDETDERGMAGRVEVRYNGPRLRAVLGYQDLGEFQSGSCLYLQRGKV
;
A
#
# COMPACT_ATOMS: atom_id res chain seq x y z
N MET A 1 -29.62 9.91 -14.61
CA MET A 1 -29.37 10.42 -13.24
C MET A 1 -30.72 10.56 -12.56
N SER A 2 -30.93 9.91 -11.41
CA SER A 2 -32.25 9.81 -10.77
C SER A 2 -32.60 11.07 -9.96
N ASN A 3 -33.88 11.45 -9.99
CA ASN A 3 -34.48 12.64 -9.36
C ASN A 3 -34.21 12.78 -7.84
N LEU A 4 -33.67 11.77 -7.17
CA LEU A 4 -33.30 11.82 -5.75
C LEU A 4 -32.05 12.66 -5.45
N PHE A 5 -31.11 12.80 -6.39
CA PHE A 5 -29.88 13.56 -6.16
C PHE A 5 -30.10 15.08 -6.22
N ILE A 6 -31.13 15.53 -6.94
CA ILE A 6 -31.49 16.96 -7.05
C ILE A 6 -32.29 17.42 -5.82
N LEU A 7 -33.07 16.52 -5.19
CA LEU A 7 -33.87 16.85 -4.00
C LEU A 7 -33.03 17.08 -2.73
N SER A 8 -31.90 16.38 -2.58
CA SER A 8 -31.02 16.53 -1.41
C SER A 8 -30.23 17.85 -1.40
N LEU A 9 -29.84 18.33 -2.58
CA LEU A 9 -29.16 19.63 -2.75
C LEU A 9 -30.08 20.82 -2.44
N ILE A 10 -31.37 20.70 -2.78
CA ILE A 10 -32.37 21.74 -2.49
C ILE A 10 -32.70 21.78 -0.99
N LEU A 11 -32.79 20.62 -0.31
CA LEU A 11 -33.06 20.56 1.13
C LEU A 11 -31.90 21.12 1.98
N ALA A 12 -30.66 20.88 1.57
CA ALA A 12 -29.46 21.40 2.25
C ALA A 12 -29.33 22.93 2.12
N SER A 13 -29.71 23.49 0.97
CA SER A 13 -29.75 24.94 0.75
C SER A 13 -30.82 25.63 1.61
N PHE A 14 -31.98 24.99 1.80
CA PHE A 14 -33.09 25.55 2.57
C PHE A 14 -32.80 25.60 4.08
N LEU A 15 -32.10 24.60 4.63
CA LEU A 15 -31.68 24.57 6.04
C LEU A 15 -30.61 25.63 6.39
N ILE A 16 -29.73 25.98 5.43
CA ILE A 16 -28.71 27.01 5.62
C ILE A 16 -29.32 28.42 5.59
N HIS A 17 -30.40 28.63 4.84
CA HIS A 17 -31.10 29.94 4.79
C HIS A 17 -32.06 30.17 5.97
N ILE A 18 -32.59 29.11 6.60
CA ILE A 18 -33.39 29.24 7.83
C ILE A 18 -32.52 29.69 9.02
N PHE A 19 -31.23 29.33 9.03
CA PHE A 19 -30.29 29.74 10.08
C PHE A 19 -29.70 31.15 9.88
N SER A 20 -29.78 31.75 8.69
CA SER A 20 -29.32 33.12 8.43
C SER A 20 -30.40 34.20 8.59
N LEU A 21 -31.66 33.80 8.73
CA LEU A 21 -32.82 34.71 8.86
C LEU A 21 -33.28 34.95 10.31
N PHE A 22 -32.67 34.30 11.30
CA PHE A 22 -32.87 34.61 12.71
C PHE A 22 -31.57 35.11 13.34
N PRO A 23 -31.27 36.42 13.30
CA PRO A 23 -30.35 36.98 14.27
C PRO A 23 -30.98 36.75 15.65
N MET A 24 -30.47 35.78 16.39
CA MET A 24 -30.82 35.55 17.79
C MET A 24 -30.30 36.76 18.58
N GLN A 25 -31.07 37.85 18.57
CA GLN A 25 -30.85 38.98 19.46
C GLN A 25 -31.28 38.51 20.84
N VAL A 26 -30.34 37.96 21.60
CA VAL A 26 -30.49 37.87 23.05
C VAL A 26 -30.38 39.31 23.56
N ALA A 27 -31.50 40.02 23.58
CA ALA A 27 -31.65 41.22 24.39
C ALA A 27 -31.67 40.77 25.86
N LEU A 28 -30.49 40.66 26.46
CA LEU A 28 -30.36 40.64 27.92
C LEU A 28 -30.75 42.05 28.38
N ALA A 29 -31.96 42.18 28.93
CA ALA A 29 -32.35 43.35 29.70
C ALA A 29 -31.34 43.50 30.85
N ALA A 30 -30.38 44.41 30.68
CA ALA A 30 -29.47 44.84 31.73
C ALA A 30 -30.27 45.76 32.66
N GLU A 31 -30.79 45.24 33.76
CA GLU A 31 -31.53 46.05 34.77
C GLU A 31 -30.60 46.88 35.67
N GLY A 32 -29.37 47.19 35.24
CA GLY A 32 -28.41 48.00 35.99
C GLY A 32 -27.50 48.83 35.08
N PRO A 33 -26.96 49.97 35.57
CA PRO A 33 -26.18 50.87 34.74
C PRO A 33 -24.80 50.31 34.30
N LEU A 34 -24.30 49.31 35.03
CA LEU A 34 -23.15 48.46 34.75
C LEU A 34 -23.58 47.01 35.05
N VAL A 35 -23.27 46.08 34.16
CA VAL A 35 -23.50 44.64 34.38
C VAL A 35 -22.22 43.88 34.04
N LEU A 36 -21.68 43.17 35.03
CA LEU A 36 -20.55 42.27 34.83
C LEU A 36 -21.05 40.86 34.52
N ARG A 37 -20.59 40.28 33.40
CA ARG A 37 -20.86 38.86 33.11
C ARG A 37 -19.92 37.99 33.91
N ARG A 38 -20.37 36.75 34.16
CA ARG A 38 -19.54 35.75 34.82
C ARG A 38 -18.25 35.52 34.02
N PRO A 39 -17.07 35.53 34.66
CA PRO A 39 -15.82 35.24 34.01
C PRO A 39 -15.86 33.89 33.27
N SER A 40 -15.33 33.87 32.05
CA SER A 40 -15.31 32.69 31.21
C SER A 40 -13.87 32.36 30.77
N PRO A 41 -13.31 31.21 31.18
CA PRO A 41 -13.86 30.27 32.17
C PRO A 41 -13.85 30.86 33.59
N SER A 42 -14.69 30.34 34.50
CA SER A 42 -14.70 30.75 35.91
C SER A 42 -13.47 30.27 36.70
N GLU A 43 -12.72 29.34 36.13
CA GLU A 43 -11.43 28.86 36.62
C GLU A 43 -10.42 28.69 35.47
N PHE A 44 -9.16 29.03 35.71
CA PHE A 44 -8.10 28.89 34.71
C PHE A 44 -6.73 28.63 35.35
N ASP A 45 -5.84 28.00 34.58
CA ASP A 45 -4.44 27.74 34.93
C ASP A 45 -3.50 28.61 34.09
N PRO A 46 -3.03 29.75 34.62
CA PRO A 46 -2.14 30.63 33.88
C PRO A 46 -0.74 30.02 33.62
N ARG A 47 -0.36 28.91 34.28
CA ARG A 47 0.87 28.17 33.92
C ARG A 47 0.70 27.36 32.63
N ALA A 48 -0.53 26.93 32.34
CA ALA A 48 -0.90 26.33 31.07
C ALA A 48 -1.12 27.38 29.95
N LYS A 49 -0.79 28.66 30.21
CA LYS A 49 -1.04 29.83 29.34
C LYS A 49 -2.52 30.06 29.06
N GLU A 50 -3.39 29.62 29.96
CA GLU A 50 -4.80 29.95 29.90
C GLU A 50 -5.02 31.38 30.41
N THR A 51 -6.13 31.98 30.01
CA THR A 51 -6.56 33.31 30.42
C THR A 51 -8.04 33.25 30.77
N VAL A 52 -8.52 34.26 31.49
CA VAL A 52 -9.94 34.46 31.74
C VAL A 52 -10.43 35.69 31.00
N LEU A 53 -11.59 35.58 30.35
CA LEU A 53 -12.30 36.70 29.73
C LEU A 53 -13.40 37.20 30.67
N ILE A 54 -13.40 38.51 30.91
CA ILE A 54 -14.40 39.22 31.69
C ILE A 54 -15.14 40.14 30.73
N GLU A 55 -16.42 39.86 30.49
CA GLU A 55 -17.27 40.73 29.68
C GLU A 55 -18.12 41.61 30.59
N TYR A 56 -18.31 42.86 30.21
CA TYR A 56 -19.19 43.79 30.92
C TYR A 56 -20.03 44.60 29.92
N TYR A 57 -21.12 45.19 30.41
CA TYR A 57 -21.96 46.09 29.64
C TYR A 57 -22.16 47.40 30.40
N LEU A 58 -21.90 48.51 29.71
CA LEU A 58 -22.14 49.86 30.20
C LEU A 58 -23.38 50.43 29.51
N SER A 59 -24.39 50.83 30.29
CA SER A 59 -25.61 51.44 29.73
C SER A 59 -25.44 52.92 29.33
N LYS A 60 -24.36 53.56 29.79
CA LYS A 60 -24.05 54.99 29.60
C LYS A 60 -22.54 55.17 29.47
N ASP A 61 -22.15 56.30 28.92
CA ASP A 61 -20.74 56.72 28.87
C ASP A 61 -20.21 56.90 30.30
N VAL A 62 -18.96 56.48 30.49
CA VAL A 62 -18.24 56.44 31.77
C VAL A 62 -16.99 57.31 31.64
N LYS A 63 -16.79 58.20 32.61
CA LYS A 63 -15.63 59.10 32.66
C LYS A 63 -14.36 58.37 33.05
N VAL A 64 -14.43 57.49 34.06
CA VAL A 64 -13.30 56.64 34.48
C VAL A 64 -13.80 55.24 34.78
N LEU A 65 -13.24 54.23 34.10
CA LEU A 65 -13.46 52.81 34.36
C LEU A 65 -12.21 52.24 35.04
N THR A 66 -12.37 51.65 36.21
CA THR A 66 -11.30 51.02 36.99
C THR A 66 -11.62 49.54 37.17
N ILE A 67 -10.77 48.67 36.64
CA ILE A 67 -10.84 47.22 36.81
C ILE A 67 -9.73 46.80 37.75
N GLN A 68 -10.10 46.24 38.90
CA GLN A 68 -9.17 45.73 39.89
C GLN A 68 -9.31 44.23 40.04
N VAL A 69 -8.21 43.52 40.15
CA VAL A 69 -8.21 42.16 40.70
C VAL A 69 -7.76 42.24 42.15
N ARG A 70 -8.59 41.69 43.03
CA ARG A 70 -8.34 41.65 44.47
C ARG A 70 -8.13 40.22 44.94
N ASP A 71 -7.17 40.03 45.83
CA ASP A 71 -6.97 38.75 46.51
C ASP A 71 -8.03 38.50 47.59
N PHE A 72 -7.97 37.34 48.25
CA PHE A 72 -8.92 36.97 49.31
C PHE A 72 -8.86 37.87 50.56
N LYS A 73 -7.79 38.67 50.71
CA LYS A 73 -7.63 39.66 51.79
C LYS A 73 -8.15 41.04 51.39
N GLY A 74 -8.62 41.20 50.15
CA GLY A 74 -9.07 42.46 49.58
C GLY A 74 -7.94 43.34 49.04
N ALA A 75 -6.70 42.85 48.99
CA ALA A 75 -5.58 43.60 48.44
C ALA A 75 -5.65 43.63 46.92
N VAL A 76 -5.50 44.81 46.31
CA VAL A 76 -5.44 44.98 44.86
C VAL A 76 -4.10 44.48 44.34
N ILE A 77 -4.13 43.48 43.46
CA ILE A 77 -2.95 42.84 42.87
C ILE A 77 -2.73 43.23 41.41
N ARG A 78 -3.79 43.72 40.76
CA ARG A 78 -3.79 44.19 39.38
C ARG A 78 -4.80 45.32 39.30
N GLU A 79 -4.42 46.42 38.66
CA GLU A 79 -5.31 47.54 38.37
C GLU A 79 -5.16 48.00 36.93
N GLU A 80 -6.29 48.30 36.30
CA GLU A 80 -6.36 48.92 34.99
C GLU A 80 -7.38 50.06 35.02
N ILE A 81 -6.94 51.24 34.60
CA ILE A 81 -7.76 52.45 34.57
C ILE A 81 -7.89 52.89 33.11
N THR A 82 -9.11 53.16 32.68
CA THR A 82 -9.42 53.67 31.35
C THR A 82 -10.32 54.90 31.47
N GLU A 83 -9.94 55.99 30.83
CA GLU A 83 -10.73 57.23 30.81
C GLU A 83 -11.64 57.27 29.56
N ASP A 84 -12.75 58.01 29.66
CA ASP A 84 -13.68 58.29 28.56
C ASP A 84 -14.20 57.06 27.80
N VAL A 85 -14.71 56.07 28.55
CA VAL A 85 -15.25 54.81 28.00
C VAL A 85 -16.70 54.99 27.55
N ARG A 86 -17.00 54.68 26.28
CA ARG A 86 -18.36 54.77 25.72
C ARG A 86 -19.28 53.66 26.24
N ALA A 87 -20.59 53.95 26.26
CA ALA A 87 -21.63 52.97 26.48
C ALA A 87 -21.53 51.80 25.49
N GLY A 88 -21.91 50.60 25.93
CA GLY A 88 -21.90 49.39 25.13
C GLY A 88 -21.19 48.21 25.80
N PRO A 89 -20.99 47.11 25.05
CA PRO A 89 -20.25 45.95 25.54
C PRO A 89 -18.75 46.25 25.62
N GLY A 90 -18.12 45.82 26.71
CA GLY A 90 -16.68 45.84 26.89
C GLY A 90 -16.15 44.47 27.32
N GLN A 91 -14.86 44.25 27.08
CA GLN A 91 -14.16 43.01 27.42
C GLN A 91 -12.82 43.34 28.04
N TRP A 92 -12.44 42.56 29.05
CA TRP A 92 -11.15 42.63 29.70
C TRP A 92 -10.62 41.21 29.92
N GLN A 93 -9.33 41.00 29.68
CA GLN A 93 -8.71 39.68 29.78
C GLN A 93 -7.62 39.69 30.85
N TRP A 94 -7.60 38.64 31.66
CA TRP A 94 -6.57 38.45 32.67
C TRP A 94 -5.81 37.14 32.47
N ASP A 95 -4.49 37.22 32.50
CA ASP A 95 -3.57 36.09 32.33
C ASP A 95 -3.04 35.56 33.67
N GLY A 96 -3.63 35.97 34.79
CA GLY A 96 -3.23 35.52 36.11
C GLY A 96 -1.95 36.18 36.63
N ARG A 97 -1.55 37.34 36.10
CA ARG A 97 -0.40 38.11 36.59
C ARG A 97 -0.80 39.33 37.43
N ASP A 98 0.07 39.70 38.35
CA ASP A 98 0.01 40.97 39.08
C ASP A 98 0.60 42.12 38.25
N ASP A 99 0.54 43.36 38.77
CA ASP A 99 1.13 44.54 38.12
C ASP A 99 2.66 44.48 37.94
N ARG A 100 3.34 43.55 38.62
CA ARG A 100 4.78 43.30 38.47
C ARG A 100 5.06 42.23 37.41
N GLY A 101 4.03 41.73 36.73
CA GLY A 101 4.12 40.67 35.72
C GLY A 101 4.35 39.28 36.32
N GLN A 102 4.21 39.10 37.64
CA GLN A 102 4.41 37.82 38.30
C GLN A 102 3.10 37.02 38.36
N LEU A 103 3.19 35.70 38.16
CA LEU A 103 2.03 34.82 38.31
C LEU A 103 1.53 34.83 39.75
N VAL A 104 0.23 35.06 39.91
CA VAL A 104 -0.39 35.02 41.23
C VAL A 104 -0.54 33.58 41.73
N GLN A 105 -0.66 33.42 43.04
CA GLN A 105 -0.80 32.09 43.64
C GLN A 105 -2.18 31.49 43.32
N GLN A 106 -2.28 30.16 43.38
CA GLN A 106 -3.58 29.50 43.28
C GLN A 106 -4.51 30.01 44.38
N GLY A 107 -5.77 30.26 44.05
CA GLY A 107 -6.70 30.89 44.97
C GLY A 107 -7.91 31.49 44.27
N GLN A 108 -8.84 31.99 45.07
CA GLN A 108 -9.99 32.73 44.59
C GLN A 108 -9.67 34.22 44.62
N TYR A 109 -9.93 34.89 43.50
CA TYR A 109 -9.74 36.32 43.31
C TYR A 109 -11.07 36.95 42.93
N GLN A 110 -11.21 38.24 43.26
CA GLN A 110 -12.37 39.03 42.91
C GLN A 110 -11.96 40.07 41.85
N VAL A 111 -12.57 40.00 40.68
CA VAL A 111 -12.51 41.07 39.69
C VAL A 111 -13.58 42.09 40.07
N PHE A 112 -13.16 43.31 40.37
CA PHE A 112 -14.00 44.40 40.83
C PHE A 112 -13.95 45.52 39.79
N ILE A 113 -15.07 45.80 39.14
CA ILE A 113 -15.18 46.87 38.14
C ILE A 113 -15.90 48.05 38.77
N THR A 114 -15.32 49.23 38.66
CA THR A 114 -15.84 50.50 39.15
C THR A 114 -15.94 51.48 38.00
N ALA A 115 -17.09 52.09 37.79
CA ALA A 115 -17.32 53.09 36.75
C ALA A 115 -17.76 54.41 37.39
N GLU A 116 -16.99 55.47 37.17
CA GLU A 116 -17.34 56.87 37.50
C GLU A 116 -18.10 57.49 36.33
N LEU A 117 -19.34 57.88 36.56
CA LEU A 117 -20.18 58.55 35.58
C LEU A 117 -19.80 60.05 35.45
N PRO A 118 -20.14 60.72 34.35
CA PRO A 118 -19.85 62.16 34.16
C PRO A 118 -20.44 63.08 35.24
N ASP A 119 -21.51 62.64 35.92
CA ASP A 119 -22.14 63.37 37.02
C ASP A 119 -21.47 63.12 38.39
N GLY A 120 -20.36 62.39 38.42
CA GLY A 120 -19.57 62.09 39.62
C GLY A 120 -20.08 60.90 40.45
N ARG A 121 -21.17 60.23 40.04
CA ARG A 121 -21.63 59.01 40.71
C ARG A 121 -20.76 57.81 40.32
N THR A 122 -20.54 56.92 41.28
CA THR A 122 -19.80 55.68 41.05
C THR A 122 -20.74 54.48 41.14
N ILE A 123 -20.61 53.57 40.17
CA ILE A 123 -21.29 52.27 40.17
C ILE A 123 -20.22 51.17 40.11
N SER A 124 -20.47 50.05 40.77
CA SER A 124 -19.51 48.93 40.77
C SER A 124 -20.21 47.60 40.72
N ASP A 125 -19.52 46.62 40.15
CA ASP A 125 -19.92 45.23 40.11
C ASP A 125 -18.69 44.34 40.26
N SER A 126 -18.88 43.08 40.66
CA SER A 126 -17.76 42.18 40.88
C SER A 126 -18.09 40.73 40.58
N ALA A 127 -17.06 40.00 40.17
CA ALA A 127 -17.16 38.57 39.92
C ALA A 127 -15.96 37.82 40.46
N LEU A 128 -16.19 36.56 40.83
CA LEU A 128 -15.16 35.68 41.33
C LEU A 128 -14.53 34.90 40.18
N VAL A 129 -13.21 34.77 40.22
CA VAL A 129 -12.43 33.90 39.35
C VAL A 129 -11.48 33.06 40.19
N ARG A 130 -11.30 31.78 39.82
CA ARG A 130 -10.41 30.87 40.51
C ARG A 130 -9.15 30.59 39.69
N VAL A 131 -7.99 30.90 40.25
CA VAL A 131 -6.69 30.51 39.70
C VAL A 131 -6.36 29.12 40.23
N VAL A 132 -6.18 28.15 39.33
CA VAL A 132 -5.85 26.76 39.66
C VAL A 132 -4.48 26.38 39.14
N LYS A 133 -3.91 25.31 39.69
CA LYS A 133 -2.70 24.67 39.17
C LYS A 133 -3.06 23.24 38.74
N ARG A 134 -3.09 22.98 37.44
CA ARG A 134 -3.38 21.65 36.90
C ARG A 134 -2.09 20.84 36.77
N PRO A 135 -2.13 19.52 37.00
CA PRO A 135 -1.02 18.66 36.62
C PRO A 135 -0.84 18.70 35.09
N PRO A 136 0.40 18.56 34.58
CA PRO A 136 0.62 18.41 33.14
C PRO A 136 -0.23 17.25 32.61
N ARG A 137 -0.98 17.49 31.52
CA ARG A 137 -1.73 16.41 30.87
C ARG A 137 -0.71 15.35 30.41
N PRO A 138 -0.88 14.06 30.78
CA PRO A 138 -0.06 13.01 30.21
C PRO A 138 -0.20 13.04 28.68
N LEU A 139 0.91 12.97 27.96
CA LEU A 139 0.87 12.78 26.51
C LEU A 139 0.08 11.50 26.25
N ALA A 140 -0.96 11.59 25.42
CA ALA A 140 -1.64 10.39 24.96
C ALA A 140 -0.59 9.49 24.27
N PRO A 141 -0.53 8.19 24.58
CA PRO A 141 0.33 7.30 23.83
C PRO A 141 -0.05 7.37 22.34
N PRO A 142 0.93 7.19 21.43
CA PRO A 142 0.63 7.17 20.00
C PRO A 142 -0.44 6.10 19.72
N PRO A 143 -1.36 6.34 18.77
CA PRO A 143 -2.34 5.34 18.40
C PRO A 143 -1.62 4.06 17.98
N LEU A 144 -2.14 2.91 18.43
CA LEU A 144 -1.60 1.62 18.02
C LEU A 144 -1.63 1.54 16.49
N PRO A 145 -0.58 1.00 15.85
CA PRO A 145 -0.64 0.73 14.43
C PRO A 145 -1.81 -0.22 14.14
N PRO A 146 -2.49 -0.08 12.98
CA PRO A 146 -3.56 -0.99 12.62
C PRO A 146 -3.06 -2.44 12.61
N PRO A 147 -3.86 -3.41 13.06
CA PRO A 147 -3.46 -4.81 13.05
C PRO A 147 -3.16 -5.25 11.61
N THR A 148 -1.94 -5.75 11.38
CA THR A 148 -1.56 -6.35 10.11
C THR A 148 -2.24 -7.72 10.00
N ARG A 149 -3.12 -7.87 9.02
CA ARG A 149 -3.71 -9.18 8.72
C ARG A 149 -2.74 -9.95 7.83
N PRO A 150 -2.46 -11.23 8.12
CA PRO A 150 -1.60 -12.06 7.27
C PRO A 150 -2.29 -12.49 5.98
N TYR A 151 -3.53 -12.02 5.73
CA TYR A 151 -4.31 -12.40 4.57
C TYR A 151 -4.92 -11.16 3.91
N ARG A 152 -5.11 -11.26 2.61
CA ARG A 152 -5.79 -10.29 1.75
C ARG A 152 -6.62 -11.05 0.74
N ILE A 153 -7.88 -10.63 0.58
CA ILE A 153 -8.81 -11.19 -0.39
C ILE A 153 -9.35 -10.00 -1.16
N GLU A 154 -9.10 -9.98 -2.46
CA GLU A 154 -9.58 -8.99 -3.40
C GLU A 154 -10.47 -9.71 -4.42
N GLY A 155 -11.63 -9.13 -4.71
CA GLY A 155 -12.57 -9.67 -5.68
C GLY A 155 -13.06 -8.57 -6.58
N GLU A 156 -13.21 -8.87 -7.86
CA GLU A 156 -13.75 -7.96 -8.85
C GLU A 156 -14.79 -8.66 -9.71
N THR A 157 -15.80 -7.89 -10.12
CA THR A 157 -16.75 -8.31 -11.14
C THR A 157 -17.04 -7.12 -12.02
N SER A 158 -17.06 -7.35 -13.33
CA SER A 158 -17.37 -6.32 -14.33
C SER A 158 -18.02 -6.97 -15.54
N GLY A 159 -18.59 -6.16 -16.42
CA GLY A 159 -19.19 -6.65 -17.64
C GLY A 159 -19.72 -5.53 -18.50
N PHE A 160 -20.07 -5.86 -19.74
CA PHE A 160 -20.72 -4.92 -20.64
C PHE A 160 -21.75 -5.62 -21.52
N PHE A 161 -22.67 -4.81 -22.04
CA PHE A 161 -23.64 -5.21 -23.05
C PHE A 161 -23.52 -4.24 -24.22
N ARG A 162 -23.44 -4.79 -25.43
CA ARG A 162 -23.49 -4.03 -26.67
C ARG A 162 -24.55 -4.63 -27.57
N ARG A 163 -25.48 -3.79 -28.03
CA ARG A 163 -26.45 -4.12 -29.07
C ARG A 163 -25.93 -3.57 -30.38
N ASP A 164 -25.74 -4.42 -31.38
CA ASP A 164 -25.49 -3.96 -32.75
C ASP A 164 -26.81 -3.82 -33.50
N MET A 165 -27.09 -2.62 -34.01
CA MET A 165 -28.37 -2.27 -34.61
C MET A 165 -28.42 -2.59 -36.11
N ASP A 166 -27.26 -2.75 -36.74
CA ASP A 166 -27.13 -2.97 -38.19
C ASP A 166 -27.00 -4.46 -38.55
N GLU A 167 -26.38 -5.26 -37.68
CA GLU A 167 -26.14 -6.71 -37.90
C GLU A 167 -27.08 -7.63 -37.11
N GLY A 168 -27.84 -7.10 -36.13
CA GLY A 168 -28.79 -7.89 -35.32
C GLY A 168 -28.14 -8.73 -34.21
N GLU A 169 -26.83 -8.65 -34.03
CA GLU A 169 -26.07 -9.38 -33.01
C GLU A 169 -26.01 -8.60 -31.67
N ASN A 170 -26.20 -9.32 -30.57
CA ASN A 170 -26.03 -8.80 -29.22
C ASN A 170 -24.74 -9.39 -28.63
N THR A 171 -23.83 -8.55 -28.15
CA THR A 171 -22.64 -8.99 -27.42
C THR A 171 -22.84 -8.79 -25.91
N TYR A 172 -22.63 -9.87 -25.16
CA TYR A 172 -22.54 -9.84 -23.71
C TYR A 172 -21.14 -10.26 -23.25
N GLU A 173 -20.58 -9.56 -22.29
CA GLU A 173 -19.37 -9.99 -21.60
C GLU A 173 -19.54 -9.87 -20.08
N GLY A 174 -19.30 -10.97 -19.38
CA GLY A 174 -19.17 -11.02 -17.92
C GLY A 174 -17.73 -11.33 -17.53
N ARG A 175 -17.20 -10.63 -16.53
CA ARG A 175 -15.87 -10.84 -15.96
C ARG A 175 -15.97 -11.04 -14.45
N PHE A 176 -15.19 -12.00 -13.96
CA PHE A 176 -15.05 -12.30 -12.55
C PHE A 176 -13.58 -12.52 -12.21
N GLY A 177 -13.09 -11.81 -11.20
CA GLY A 177 -11.73 -11.94 -10.68
C GLY A 177 -11.73 -12.19 -9.19
N LEU A 178 -10.87 -13.09 -8.74
CA LEU A 178 -10.60 -13.39 -7.33
C LEU A 178 -9.10 -13.53 -7.11
N HIS A 179 -8.55 -12.72 -6.20
CA HIS A 179 -7.15 -12.78 -5.78
C HIS A 179 -7.09 -12.96 -4.26
N THR A 180 -6.42 -14.02 -3.82
CA THR A 180 -6.21 -14.31 -2.40
C THR A 180 -4.73 -14.44 -2.10
N VAL A 181 -4.26 -13.68 -1.13
CA VAL A 181 -2.88 -13.71 -0.65
C VAL A 181 -2.87 -14.07 0.83
N TYR A 182 -2.02 -15.00 1.21
CA TYR A 182 -1.63 -15.27 2.58
C TYR A 182 -0.12 -15.05 2.73
N ASP A 183 0.28 -14.12 3.58
CA ASP A 183 1.67 -13.81 3.89
C ASP A 183 1.87 -13.81 5.41
N ARG A 184 2.39 -14.92 5.92
CA ARG A 184 2.86 -15.04 7.29
C ARG A 184 4.09 -15.90 7.30
N ARG A 185 5.26 -15.25 7.37
CA ARG A 185 6.56 -15.93 7.44
C ARG A 185 6.51 -17.10 8.43
N PRO A 186 6.97 -18.30 8.01
CA PRO A 186 7.74 -18.58 6.81
C PRO A 186 6.90 -18.96 5.57
N ILE A 187 5.57 -18.78 5.61
CA ILE A 187 4.65 -19.23 4.55
C ILE A 187 4.14 -18.03 3.76
N LYS A 188 4.22 -18.14 2.44
CA LYS A 188 3.52 -17.27 1.50
C LYS A 188 2.70 -18.14 0.54
N ALA A 189 1.44 -17.77 0.33
CA ALA A 189 0.57 -18.41 -0.65
C ALA A 189 -0.20 -17.33 -1.43
N ASP A 190 -0.34 -17.52 -2.73
CA ASP A 190 -1.02 -16.59 -3.64
C ASP A 190 -1.88 -17.41 -4.61
N PHE A 191 -3.17 -17.09 -4.68
CA PHE A 191 -4.14 -17.74 -5.56
C PHE A 191 -4.87 -16.69 -6.39
N ASN A 192 -4.91 -16.89 -7.70
CA ASN A 192 -5.63 -16.03 -8.64
C ASN A 192 -6.59 -16.87 -9.47
N LEU A 193 -7.78 -16.33 -9.68
CA LEU A 193 -8.77 -16.85 -10.61
C LEU A 193 -9.35 -15.68 -11.40
N TYR A 194 -9.31 -15.77 -12.73
CA TYR A 194 -9.90 -14.79 -13.61
C TYR A 194 -10.73 -15.50 -14.69
N LEU A 195 -12.00 -15.14 -14.77
CA LEU A 195 -12.98 -15.73 -15.67
C LEU A 195 -13.57 -14.63 -16.55
N ILE A 196 -13.62 -14.87 -17.85
CA ILE A 196 -14.33 -14.05 -18.82
C ILE A 196 -15.30 -14.96 -19.57
N GLN A 197 -16.57 -14.59 -19.59
CA GLN A 197 -17.59 -15.22 -20.40
C GLN A 197 -18.04 -14.22 -21.48
N ARG A 198 -17.90 -14.58 -22.75
CA ARG A 198 -18.39 -13.80 -23.89
C ARG A 198 -19.48 -14.58 -24.62
N GLU A 199 -20.57 -13.91 -24.96
CA GLU A 199 -21.65 -14.46 -25.78
C GLU A 199 -21.82 -13.54 -26.99
N MET A 200 -21.45 -14.05 -28.17
CA MET A 200 -21.65 -13.39 -29.47
C MET A 200 -22.55 -14.27 -30.36
N GLU A 201 -22.34 -15.60 -30.34
CA GLU A 201 -23.23 -16.64 -30.89
C GLU A 201 -23.12 -17.96 -30.09
N GLU A 202 -21.93 -18.27 -29.58
CA GLU A 202 -21.64 -19.37 -28.64
C GLU A 202 -20.93 -18.84 -27.38
N THR A 203 -20.97 -19.61 -26.29
CA THR A 203 -20.28 -19.26 -25.04
C THR A 203 -18.76 -19.41 -25.21
N ASN A 204 -18.02 -18.31 -25.13
CA ASN A 204 -16.55 -18.29 -25.19
C ASN A 204 -15.93 -17.94 -23.82
N TRP A 205 -14.89 -18.69 -23.44
CA TRP A 205 -14.13 -18.54 -22.18
C TRP A 205 -12.67 -18.13 -22.41
N ASP A 206 -12.35 -17.52 -23.55
CA ASP A 206 -10.99 -17.07 -23.84
C ASP A 206 -10.53 -15.98 -22.85
N ASN A 207 -9.26 -16.03 -22.49
CA ASN A 207 -8.56 -15.22 -21.48
C ASN A 207 -8.93 -15.55 -20.03
N CYS A 208 -9.53 -16.71 -19.78
CA CYS A 208 -9.62 -17.26 -18.43
C CYS A 208 -8.27 -17.82 -17.97
N TYR A 209 -7.95 -17.65 -16.69
CA TYR A 209 -6.80 -18.30 -16.06
C TYR A 209 -7.04 -18.58 -14.57
N ALA A 210 -6.31 -19.56 -14.06
CA ALA A 210 -6.14 -19.80 -12.64
C ALA A 210 -4.66 -20.01 -12.35
N SER A 211 -4.16 -19.45 -11.24
CA SER A 211 -2.79 -19.66 -10.80
C SER A 211 -2.70 -19.83 -9.29
N PHE A 212 -1.71 -20.59 -8.87
CA PHE A 212 -1.40 -20.81 -7.47
C PHE A 212 0.10 -20.80 -7.26
N SER A 213 0.57 -20.04 -6.27
CA SER A 213 1.94 -20.12 -5.79
C SER A 213 1.96 -20.40 -4.29
N TYR A 214 2.93 -21.21 -3.89
CA TYR A 214 3.18 -21.52 -2.50
C TYR A 214 4.68 -21.50 -2.25
N GLU A 215 5.10 -20.80 -1.21
CA GLU A 215 6.48 -20.72 -0.78
C GLU A 215 6.56 -20.97 0.73
N ARG A 216 7.41 -21.92 1.10
CA ARG A 216 7.77 -22.18 2.50
C ARG A 216 9.22 -22.62 2.59
N LYS A 217 10.08 -21.73 3.10
CA LYS A 217 11.52 -21.97 3.32
C LYS A 217 12.22 -22.52 2.06
N GLU A 218 12.32 -23.84 1.98
CA GLU A 218 13.05 -24.64 1.00
C GLU A 218 12.15 -25.16 -0.13
N VAL A 219 10.83 -24.94 -0.03
CA VAL A 219 9.84 -25.43 -0.99
C VAL A 219 9.21 -24.24 -1.71
N LYS A 220 9.20 -24.31 -3.04
CA LYS A 220 8.42 -23.44 -3.92
C LYS A 220 7.58 -24.32 -4.84
N PHE A 221 6.30 -24.01 -4.92
CA PHE A 221 5.36 -24.67 -5.80
C PHE A 221 4.58 -23.63 -6.59
N LEU A 222 4.42 -23.86 -7.88
CA LEU A 222 3.76 -22.98 -8.82
C LEU A 222 2.86 -23.84 -9.71
N ALA A 223 1.60 -23.47 -9.86
CA ALA A 223 0.66 -24.12 -10.77
C ALA A 223 -0.13 -23.08 -11.54
N VAL A 224 -0.41 -23.38 -12.81
CA VAL A 224 -1.12 -22.47 -13.71
C VAL A 224 -2.01 -23.24 -14.69
N PHE A 225 -3.18 -22.69 -14.96
CA PHE A 225 -4.08 -23.09 -16.03
C PHE A 225 -4.51 -21.85 -16.80
N ARG A 226 -4.60 -21.94 -18.13
CA ARG A 226 -5.00 -20.84 -19.00
C ARG A 226 -5.68 -21.33 -20.28
N LYS A 227 -6.65 -20.54 -20.75
CA LYS A 227 -7.27 -20.65 -22.08
C LYS A 227 -7.13 -19.31 -22.85
N SER A 228 -6.16 -19.15 -23.76
CA SER A 228 -6.01 -18.01 -24.72
C SER A 228 -4.64 -17.97 -25.46
N LEU A 229 -4.60 -17.35 -26.65
CA LEU A 229 -3.44 -17.19 -27.56
C LEU A 229 -2.49 -15.96 -27.33
N GLY A 230 -2.70 -15.08 -26.33
CA GLY A 230 -1.78 -13.95 -25.99
C GLY A 230 -2.52 -12.65 -25.58
N ALA A 231 -1.97 -11.59 -24.96
CA ALA A 231 -0.62 -11.15 -24.53
C ALA A 231 -0.50 -11.02 -22.99
N PHE A 232 0.73 -10.95 -22.44
CA PHE A 232 1.05 -11.32 -21.05
C PHE A 232 1.36 -10.16 -20.09
N ASN A 233 0.84 -10.25 -18.87
CA ASN A 233 1.22 -9.38 -17.74
C ASN A 233 1.49 -10.18 -16.44
N ASP A 234 1.69 -11.49 -16.61
CA ASP A 234 2.33 -12.47 -15.70
C ASP A 234 1.45 -13.39 -14.80
N PRO A 235 0.70 -14.36 -15.38
CA PRO A 235 0.24 -15.62 -14.77
C PRO A 235 1.41 -16.62 -14.65
N PHE A 236 2.24 -16.32 -13.66
CA PHE A 236 3.64 -15.99 -13.90
C PHE A 236 4.42 -16.92 -14.78
N ARG A 237 4.77 -16.53 -16.00
CA ARG A 237 5.56 -17.38 -16.87
C ARG A 237 4.92 -18.79 -16.99
N LEU A 238 4.33 -19.06 -18.11
CA LEU A 238 4.23 -20.41 -18.62
C LEU A 238 5.65 -21.06 -18.73
N PHE A 239 6.32 -21.40 -17.61
CA PHE A 239 7.64 -20.88 -17.23
C PHE A 239 8.79 -20.90 -18.27
N ASP A 240 8.65 -20.01 -19.27
CA ASP A 240 9.62 -19.43 -20.20
C ASP A 240 9.95 -20.19 -21.52
N ASP A 241 8.99 -20.89 -22.16
CA ASP A 241 9.09 -21.25 -23.60
C ASP A 241 7.87 -20.89 -24.47
N VAL A 242 8.19 -20.78 -25.76
CA VAL A 242 7.70 -20.01 -26.91
C VAL A 242 6.97 -20.94 -27.88
N ARG A 243 5.63 -20.82 -27.95
CA ARG A 243 4.80 -20.80 -29.18
C ARG A 243 3.30 -20.78 -28.84
N THR A 244 2.52 -20.27 -29.78
CA THR A 244 1.11 -19.86 -29.70
C THR A 244 0.16 -21.05 -29.69
N GLU A 245 -0.19 -21.55 -28.51
CA GLU A 245 -1.22 -22.58 -28.34
C GLU A 245 -2.33 -22.03 -27.44
N ARG A 246 -3.55 -22.51 -27.66
CA ARG A 246 -4.77 -21.92 -27.14
C ARG A 246 -5.09 -22.36 -25.72
N PHE A 247 -4.78 -23.61 -25.35
CA PHE A 247 -4.97 -24.15 -24.01
C PHE A 247 -3.63 -24.53 -23.42
N LYS A 248 -3.37 -24.14 -22.16
CA LYS A 248 -2.13 -24.51 -21.47
C LYS A 248 -2.34 -24.77 -19.99
N SER A 249 -1.69 -25.80 -19.47
CA SER A 249 -1.64 -26.10 -18.05
C SER A 249 -0.27 -26.61 -17.65
N GLY A 250 0.14 -26.34 -16.42
CA GLY A 250 1.43 -26.82 -15.94
C GLY A 250 1.67 -26.56 -14.47
N ALA A 251 2.66 -27.27 -13.94
CA ALA A 251 3.12 -27.12 -12.57
C ALA A 251 4.64 -27.20 -12.50
N ARG A 252 5.21 -26.43 -11.58
CA ARG A 252 6.63 -26.42 -11.24
C ARG A 252 6.81 -26.59 -9.75
N ILE A 253 7.79 -27.40 -9.37
CA ILE A 253 8.24 -27.55 -7.99
C ILE A 253 9.74 -27.29 -7.94
N ASP A 254 10.18 -26.49 -6.98
CA ASP A 254 11.57 -26.30 -6.64
C ASP A 254 11.75 -26.63 -5.15
N LEU A 255 12.69 -27.53 -4.86
CA LEU A 255 13.04 -27.97 -3.51
C LEU A 255 14.53 -27.69 -3.28
N ASN A 256 14.89 -27.26 -2.07
CA ASN A 256 16.28 -27.17 -1.64
C ASN A 256 16.46 -27.92 -0.31
N ILE A 257 16.88 -29.19 -0.38
CA ILE A 257 16.95 -30.07 0.80
C ILE A 257 18.43 -30.29 1.14
N GLY A 258 18.88 -29.75 2.27
CA GLY A 258 20.27 -29.93 2.72
C GLY A 258 21.32 -29.38 1.75
N GLY A 259 20.97 -28.37 0.95
CA GLY A 259 21.82 -27.79 -0.09
C GLY A 259 21.67 -28.44 -1.47
N VAL A 260 21.00 -29.59 -1.58
CA VAL A 260 20.66 -30.20 -2.86
C VAL A 260 19.46 -29.49 -3.45
N ALA A 261 19.61 -28.91 -4.64
CA ALA A 261 18.51 -28.31 -5.37
C ALA A 261 17.86 -29.34 -6.29
N LEU A 262 16.54 -29.45 -6.22
CA LEU A 262 15.72 -30.28 -7.11
C LEU A 262 14.69 -29.36 -7.76
N SER A 263 14.56 -29.42 -9.08
CA SER A 263 13.48 -28.77 -9.80
C SER A 263 12.78 -29.76 -10.72
N GLY A 264 11.46 -29.63 -10.78
CA GLY A 264 10.60 -30.41 -11.65
C GLY A 264 9.55 -29.51 -12.28
N LEU A 265 9.28 -29.75 -13.56
CA LEU A 265 8.28 -29.06 -14.36
C LEU A 265 7.52 -30.11 -15.16
N GLY A 266 6.20 -29.99 -15.22
CA GLY A 266 5.36 -30.70 -16.17
C GLY A 266 4.35 -29.75 -16.79
N PHE A 267 4.07 -29.92 -18.08
CA PHE A 267 3.11 -29.09 -18.80
C PHE A 267 2.38 -29.88 -19.89
N GLY A 268 1.22 -29.36 -20.28
CA GLY A 268 0.45 -29.78 -21.44
C GLY A 268 -0.17 -28.56 -22.12
N ALA A 269 -0.20 -28.60 -23.45
CA ALA A 269 -0.71 -27.53 -24.28
C ALA A 269 -1.41 -28.08 -25.53
N GLU A 270 -2.40 -27.32 -26.01
CA GLU A 270 -3.22 -27.67 -27.17
C GLU A 270 -3.47 -26.44 -28.04
N GLY A 271 -3.19 -26.56 -29.34
CA GLY A 271 -3.37 -25.53 -30.38
C GLY A 271 -4.61 -25.76 -31.26
N ASP A 272 -4.89 -24.82 -32.17
CA ASP A 272 -6.11 -24.84 -33.00
C ASP A 272 -6.09 -25.88 -34.16
N THR A 273 -4.92 -26.40 -34.58
CA THR A 273 -4.79 -27.35 -35.71
C THR A 273 -4.22 -28.71 -35.28
N ASN A 274 -4.94 -29.46 -34.43
CA ASN A 274 -4.54 -30.80 -33.93
C ASN A 274 -3.15 -30.89 -33.29
N CYS A 275 -2.53 -29.76 -32.95
CA CYS A 275 -1.25 -29.72 -32.26
C CYS A 275 -1.51 -29.88 -30.76
N GLU A 276 -1.22 -31.07 -30.25
CA GLU A 276 -1.19 -31.38 -28.82
C GLU A 276 0.29 -31.55 -28.44
N GLU A 277 0.76 -30.82 -27.44
CA GLU A 277 2.12 -30.95 -26.89
C GLU A 277 2.05 -31.19 -25.38
N LYS A 278 2.85 -32.10 -24.88
CA LYS A 278 3.07 -32.31 -23.46
C LYS A 278 4.54 -32.55 -23.19
N GLY A 279 5.00 -32.14 -22.01
CA GLY A 279 6.41 -32.25 -21.70
C GLY A 279 6.70 -32.19 -20.22
N TYR A 280 7.93 -32.55 -19.90
CA TYR A 280 8.46 -32.47 -18.56
C TYR A 280 9.93 -32.06 -18.60
N ALA A 281 10.38 -31.44 -17.52
CA ALA A 281 11.78 -31.19 -17.27
C ALA A 281 12.07 -31.46 -15.80
N ALA A 282 13.17 -32.15 -15.51
CA ALA A 282 13.65 -32.39 -14.17
C ALA A 282 15.14 -32.04 -14.10
N ARG A 283 15.56 -31.43 -13.00
CA ARG A 283 16.97 -31.17 -12.72
C ARG A 283 17.27 -31.42 -11.25
N VAL A 284 18.41 -32.05 -11.00
CA VAL A 284 19.03 -32.15 -9.69
C VAL A 284 20.38 -31.45 -9.73
N GLU A 285 20.69 -30.67 -8.70
CA GLU A 285 22.01 -30.06 -8.51
C GLU A 285 22.52 -30.32 -7.10
N VAL A 286 23.68 -30.95 -7.02
CA VAL A 286 24.33 -31.34 -5.77
C VAL A 286 25.60 -30.52 -5.59
N PRO A 287 25.68 -29.62 -4.59
CA PRO A 287 26.93 -28.97 -4.22
C PRO A 287 27.81 -29.93 -3.43
N LEU A 288 29.08 -30.03 -3.82
CA LEU A 288 30.12 -30.81 -3.16
C LEU A 288 31.25 -29.90 -2.69
N TRP A 289 31.64 -30.08 -1.42
CA TRP A 289 32.82 -29.45 -0.82
C TRP A 289 32.90 -27.90 -0.95
N GLY A 290 31.76 -27.23 -1.14
CA GLY A 290 31.64 -25.77 -1.22
C GLY A 290 32.31 -25.11 -2.43
N LYS A 291 32.82 -25.90 -3.39
CA LYS A 291 33.50 -25.41 -4.59
C LYS A 291 33.05 -26.09 -5.86
N LEU A 292 32.58 -27.33 -5.77
CA LEU A 292 32.12 -28.11 -6.89
C LEU A 292 30.59 -28.21 -6.84
N SER A 293 29.91 -28.14 -7.97
CA SER A 293 28.53 -28.59 -8.09
C SER A 293 28.41 -29.55 -9.27
N PHE A 294 27.54 -30.53 -9.14
CA PHE A 294 27.14 -31.42 -10.24
C PHE A 294 25.65 -31.29 -10.49
N GLY A 295 25.30 -31.10 -11.75
CA GLY A 295 23.94 -31.10 -12.24
C GLY A 295 23.65 -32.36 -13.05
N SER A 296 22.40 -32.82 -12.99
CA SER A 296 21.84 -33.73 -13.97
C SER A 296 20.46 -33.24 -14.36
N SER A 297 20.16 -33.26 -15.66
CA SER A 297 18.92 -32.75 -16.23
C SER A 297 18.31 -33.78 -17.18
N LEU A 298 16.99 -33.82 -17.21
CA LEU A 298 16.21 -34.62 -18.15
C LEU A 298 15.06 -33.76 -18.66
N VAL A 299 14.90 -33.70 -19.97
CA VAL A 299 13.81 -32.99 -20.64
C VAL A 299 13.16 -33.95 -21.62
N GLY A 300 11.83 -34.05 -21.58
CA GLY A 300 11.06 -34.85 -22.51
C GLY A 300 9.91 -34.04 -23.09
N ARG A 301 9.70 -34.17 -24.40
CA ARG A 301 8.61 -33.54 -25.14
C ARG A 301 7.91 -34.59 -25.99
N PHE A 302 6.60 -34.49 -26.05
CA PHE A 302 5.73 -35.35 -26.84
C PHE A 302 4.74 -34.45 -27.57
N TYR A 303 4.66 -34.59 -28.89
CA TYR A 303 3.83 -33.71 -29.70
C TYR A 303 3.30 -34.40 -30.96
N LYS A 304 2.16 -33.94 -31.46
CA LYS A 304 1.62 -34.36 -32.76
C LYS A 304 2.17 -33.45 -33.87
N ALA A 305 3.10 -33.96 -34.67
CA ALA A 305 3.66 -33.28 -35.82
C ALA A 305 2.81 -33.50 -37.09
N SER A 306 2.78 -32.52 -37.98
CA SER A 306 2.09 -32.63 -39.27
C SER A 306 2.74 -33.71 -40.14
N GLY A 307 2.01 -34.78 -40.46
CA GLY A 307 2.50 -35.89 -41.30
C GLY A 307 2.79 -37.18 -40.55
N PHE A 308 2.64 -37.20 -39.21
CA PHE A 308 2.75 -38.39 -38.38
C PHE A 308 1.36 -38.84 -37.89
N GLU A 309 1.05 -40.14 -37.96
CA GLU A 309 -0.18 -40.71 -37.39
C GLU A 309 -0.05 -40.93 -35.87
N GLU A 310 1.17 -41.13 -35.38
CA GLU A 310 1.50 -41.36 -33.96
C GLU A 310 2.17 -40.12 -33.32
N GLU A 311 2.17 -40.08 -31.99
CA GLU A 311 2.80 -39.01 -31.21
C GLU A 311 4.34 -39.09 -31.32
N VAL A 312 4.97 -37.98 -31.70
CA VAL A 312 6.43 -37.85 -31.81
C VAL A 312 7.00 -37.55 -30.43
N ARG A 313 8.11 -38.21 -30.07
CA ARG A 313 8.81 -38.01 -28.81
C ARG A 313 10.23 -37.51 -29.05
N SER A 314 10.64 -36.52 -28.27
CA SER A 314 12.00 -35.99 -28.21
C SER A 314 12.46 -35.92 -26.76
N VAL A 315 13.57 -36.58 -26.43
CA VAL A 315 14.11 -36.65 -25.07
C VAL A 315 15.57 -36.23 -25.07
N VAL A 316 15.94 -35.36 -24.13
CA VAL A 316 17.31 -34.93 -23.89
C VAL A 316 17.69 -35.21 -22.44
N ALA A 317 18.80 -35.90 -22.23
CA ALA A 317 19.38 -36.13 -20.91
C ALA A 317 20.79 -35.52 -20.86
N GLY A 318 21.13 -34.84 -19.77
CA GLY A 318 22.42 -34.19 -19.64
C GLY A 318 22.97 -34.21 -18.23
N VAL A 319 24.29 -34.05 -18.14
CA VAL A 319 25.03 -33.88 -16.90
C VAL A 319 25.97 -32.70 -17.04
N ASP A 320 26.13 -31.95 -15.96
CA ASP A 320 27.02 -30.81 -15.90
C ASP A 320 27.79 -30.77 -14.58
N GLY A 321 28.93 -30.08 -14.59
CA GLY A 321 29.75 -29.89 -13.42
C GLY A 321 30.39 -28.52 -13.43
N VAL A 322 30.38 -27.83 -12.28
CA VAL A 322 30.98 -26.51 -12.12
C VAL A 322 31.95 -26.54 -10.94
N LEU A 323 33.24 -26.33 -11.22
CA LEU A 323 34.31 -26.27 -10.22
C LEU A 323 34.83 -24.84 -10.07
N ASN A 324 34.68 -24.29 -8.87
CA ASN A 324 35.27 -23.02 -8.47
C ASN A 324 36.69 -23.25 -7.96
N ILE A 325 37.67 -22.94 -8.82
CA ILE A 325 39.10 -23.17 -8.55
C ILE A 325 39.67 -22.06 -7.63
N GLY A 326 38.94 -20.95 -7.49
CA GLY A 326 39.32 -19.79 -6.68
C GLY A 326 40.03 -18.71 -7.49
N ARG A 327 40.35 -17.57 -6.86
CA ARG A 327 40.93 -16.38 -7.52
C ARG A 327 40.13 -15.89 -8.74
N GLY A 328 38.81 -16.11 -8.73
CA GLY A 328 37.91 -15.73 -9.82
C GLY A 328 37.81 -16.74 -10.96
N PHE A 329 38.49 -17.91 -10.89
CA PHE A 329 38.40 -18.95 -11.91
C PHE A 329 37.33 -19.99 -11.61
N THR A 330 36.58 -20.35 -12.64
CA THR A 330 35.57 -21.41 -12.65
C THR A 330 35.78 -22.28 -13.88
N LEU A 331 35.83 -23.59 -13.70
CA LEU A 331 35.77 -24.58 -14.78
C LEU A 331 34.36 -25.12 -14.82
N ALA A 332 33.74 -25.16 -15.99
CA ALA A 332 32.44 -25.77 -16.21
C ALA A 332 32.53 -26.79 -17.35
N ALA A 333 31.81 -27.89 -17.22
CA ALA A 333 31.67 -28.91 -18.25
C ALA A 333 30.22 -29.39 -18.30
N GLU A 334 29.75 -29.74 -19.49
CA GLU A 334 28.41 -30.23 -19.76
C GLU A 334 28.49 -31.30 -20.85
N TRP A 335 27.66 -32.32 -20.72
CA TRP A 335 27.48 -33.35 -21.74
C TRP A 335 26.01 -33.73 -21.79
N ALA A 336 25.45 -33.84 -23.00
CA ALA A 336 24.07 -34.18 -23.24
C ALA A 336 23.93 -35.19 -24.38
N ILE A 337 22.89 -36.01 -24.28
CA ILE A 337 22.45 -36.95 -25.31
C ILE A 337 20.99 -36.66 -25.64
N SER A 338 20.60 -36.85 -26.90
CA SER A 338 19.22 -36.72 -27.35
C SER A 338 18.78 -37.93 -28.17
N ASP A 339 17.51 -38.27 -28.07
CA ASP A 339 16.81 -39.30 -28.86
C ASP A 339 15.54 -38.63 -29.41
N ASP A 340 15.43 -38.54 -30.73
CA ASP A 340 14.31 -37.86 -31.42
C ASP A 340 13.65 -38.80 -32.43
N ASP A 341 12.37 -39.08 -32.21
CA ASP A 341 11.59 -39.98 -33.07
C ASP A 341 11.21 -39.32 -34.41
N GLU A 342 11.29 -37.97 -34.55
CA GLU A 342 10.97 -37.28 -35.82
C GLU A 342 12.04 -37.54 -36.89
N THR A 343 13.32 -37.47 -36.49
CA THR A 343 14.47 -37.65 -37.37
C THR A 343 15.02 -39.07 -37.36
N ASP A 344 14.60 -39.91 -36.39
CA ASP A 344 15.22 -41.22 -36.10
C ASP A 344 16.73 -41.09 -35.83
N GLU A 345 17.14 -39.96 -35.24
CA GLU A 345 18.53 -39.63 -34.99
C GLU A 345 18.84 -39.54 -33.49
N ARG A 346 20.05 -39.96 -33.15
CA ARG A 346 20.63 -39.78 -31.82
C ARG A 346 21.71 -38.72 -31.84
N GLY A 347 21.53 -37.71 -31.01
CA GLY A 347 22.49 -36.61 -30.86
C GLY A 347 23.35 -36.79 -29.63
N MET A 348 24.58 -36.25 -29.70
CA MET A 348 25.40 -36.00 -28.52
C MET A 348 26.04 -34.63 -28.64
N ALA A 349 26.08 -33.91 -27.53
CA ALA A 349 26.71 -32.60 -27.45
C ALA A 349 27.52 -32.48 -26.17
N GLY A 350 28.68 -31.83 -26.25
CA GLY A 350 29.56 -31.59 -25.13
C GLY A 350 30.08 -30.17 -25.12
N ARG A 351 30.25 -29.60 -23.93
CA ARG A 351 30.86 -28.28 -23.75
C ARG A 351 31.79 -28.31 -22.56
N VAL A 352 32.97 -27.70 -22.70
CA VAL A 352 33.88 -27.43 -21.59
C VAL A 352 34.32 -25.99 -21.68
N GLU A 353 34.36 -25.29 -20.56
CA GLU A 353 34.82 -23.92 -20.52
C GLU A 353 35.50 -23.53 -19.22
N VAL A 354 36.46 -22.62 -19.34
CA VAL A 354 37.11 -21.94 -18.24
C VAL A 354 36.66 -20.48 -18.26
N ARG A 355 36.08 -20.05 -17.14
CA ARG A 355 35.66 -18.67 -16.91
C ARG A 355 36.60 -18.04 -15.89
N TYR A 356 37.07 -16.82 -16.18
CA TYR A 356 37.75 -15.95 -15.24
C TYR A 356 36.90 -14.71 -15.00
N ASN A 357 36.54 -14.47 -13.74
CA ASN A 357 35.82 -13.29 -13.28
C ASN A 357 36.70 -12.55 -12.27
N GLY A 358 37.53 -11.64 -12.78
CA GLY A 358 38.34 -10.73 -12.00
C GLY A 358 37.70 -9.34 -11.84
N PRO A 359 38.28 -8.46 -11.01
CA PRO A 359 37.75 -7.12 -10.76
C PRO A 359 37.70 -6.20 -12.00
N ARG A 360 38.58 -6.43 -12.98
CA ARG A 360 38.72 -5.57 -14.18
C ARG A 360 38.61 -6.33 -15.49
N LEU A 361 38.60 -7.66 -15.44
CA LEU A 361 38.62 -8.52 -16.61
C LEU A 361 37.68 -9.68 -16.38
N ARG A 362 36.80 -9.90 -17.35
CA ARG A 362 36.08 -11.15 -17.52
C ARG A 362 36.59 -11.82 -18.79
N ALA A 363 36.91 -13.11 -18.68
CA ALA A 363 37.36 -13.93 -19.80
C ALA A 363 36.66 -15.28 -19.77
N VAL A 364 36.27 -15.78 -20.95
CA VAL A 364 35.75 -17.14 -21.11
C VAL A 364 36.51 -17.79 -22.27
N LEU A 365 37.00 -18.99 -22.04
CA LEU A 365 37.57 -19.86 -23.06
C LEU A 365 36.78 -21.16 -23.04
N GLY A 366 36.21 -21.56 -24.17
CA GLY A 366 35.36 -22.75 -24.22
C GLY A 366 35.50 -23.51 -25.52
N TYR A 367 35.28 -24.82 -25.42
CA TYR A 367 35.12 -25.73 -26.53
C TYR A 367 33.71 -26.30 -26.48
N GLN A 368 33.03 -26.34 -27.63
CA GLN A 368 31.71 -26.93 -27.76
C GLN A 368 31.67 -27.83 -29.01
N ASP A 369 31.20 -29.04 -28.80
CA ASP A 369 30.91 -30.03 -29.83
C ASP A 369 29.40 -30.26 -29.85
N LEU A 370 28.76 -30.03 -30.99
CA LEU A 370 27.33 -30.23 -31.20
C LEU A 370 27.05 -31.45 -32.10
N GLY A 371 28.04 -32.33 -32.31
CA GLY A 371 27.92 -33.44 -33.26
C GLY A 371 28.40 -33.03 -34.66
N GLU A 372 27.49 -32.88 -35.62
CA GLU A 372 27.84 -32.54 -37.02
C GLU A 372 28.46 -31.14 -37.19
N PHE A 373 28.37 -30.28 -36.17
CA PHE A 373 28.95 -28.94 -36.17
C PHE A 373 29.91 -28.74 -34.99
N GLN A 374 31.18 -28.48 -35.31
CA GLN A 374 32.18 -28.08 -34.32
C GLN A 374 32.28 -26.56 -34.26
N SER A 375 32.21 -25.97 -33.06
CA SER A 375 32.49 -24.54 -32.90
C SER A 375 33.47 -24.29 -31.74
N GLY A 376 34.63 -23.72 -32.09
CA GLY A 376 35.59 -23.21 -31.11
C GLY A 376 35.28 -21.75 -30.81
N SER A 377 34.91 -21.43 -29.56
CA SER A 377 34.67 -20.04 -29.16
C SER A 377 35.97 -19.40 -28.67
N CYS A 378 36.44 -18.38 -29.37
CA CYS A 378 37.63 -17.60 -29.01
C CYS A 378 37.28 -16.50 -27.99
N LEU A 379 38.07 -16.46 -26.91
CA LEU A 379 38.27 -15.41 -25.89
C LEU A 379 37.35 -14.18 -25.96
N TYR A 380 36.28 -14.16 -25.16
CA TYR A 380 35.53 -12.92 -24.89
C TYR A 380 36.25 -12.11 -23.80
N LEU A 381 36.94 -11.02 -24.18
CA LEU A 381 37.55 -10.07 -23.23
C LEU A 381 36.61 -8.90 -23.00
N GLN A 382 36.02 -8.82 -21.81
CA GLN A 382 35.28 -7.63 -21.39
C GLN A 382 36.08 -6.88 -20.33
N ARG A 383 36.50 -5.65 -20.66
CA ARG A 383 37.14 -4.74 -19.71
C ARG A 383 36.05 -4.16 -18.81
N GLY A 384 36.15 -4.38 -17.50
CA GLY A 384 35.25 -3.76 -16.53
C GLY A 384 35.44 -2.24 -16.51
N LYS A 385 34.34 -1.48 -16.48
CA LYS A 385 34.40 -0.04 -16.19
C LYS A 385 34.88 0.12 -14.73
N VAL A 386 35.85 1.02 -14.52
CA VAL A 386 36.32 1.46 -13.19
C VAL A 386 35.20 2.22 -12.50
#